data_AF-A0A959CNM8-F1
#
_entry.id   AF-A0A959CNM8-F1
#
_cell.length_a   1.000
_cell.length_b   1.000
_cell.length_c   1.000
_cell.angle_alpha   90.00
_cell.angle_beta   90.00
_cell.angle_gamma   90.00
#
_symmetry.space_group_name_H-M   'P 1'
#
loop_
_entity.id
_entity.type
_entity.pdbx_description
1 polymer ?
#
loop_
_entity_poly.entity_id
_entity_poly.type
_entity_poly.pdbx_seq_one_letter_code
_entity_poly.pdbx_strand_id
1 'polypeptide(L)'
;MKRFPLLFFLIVPFLLSGQNRWEGGLLSGASFYQGDLTPSAASTIREVRPAYGLLLRRNMGQQFSLRANVLRGTLSGDDANYNDFAGRALSFSTRFTELSVLLEWRLAPATGSRLEPYFFAGGGWLQIAPRPEFLNQPGGPPPKGVKEDIQADYARSRFALPFGFGLEYSLNERWALGAEGGLRTAFTDYLDGISQAGNPEKKDWFGFLGVTIAYRWGTPDQDGDGIADARDNCPALAGTAIHKGCPDTDADGIADQEDDCPLLAGPLRGCPDSDGDGIADHIDQCPDTPGPAFRAGCPSDDSDGDGIPDKEDRCPHQVGPPARQGCPLLDSDQDGIEDDRDQCPLVPGSSANAGCPEVVGNTEASYRLLFEPYDT
;
A
#
# COMPACT_ATOMS: atom_id res chain seq x y z
N MET A 1 30.95 -20.30 23.96
CA MET A 1 29.90 -21.00 23.17
C MET A 1 28.93 -19.96 22.66
N LYS A 2 28.63 -20.04 21.36
CA LYS A 2 28.07 -18.96 20.53
C LYS A 2 26.62 -18.62 20.92
N ARG A 3 26.35 -17.32 21.11
CA ARG A 3 25.01 -16.76 21.32
C ARG A 3 24.30 -16.67 19.96
N PHE A 4 23.41 -17.61 19.69
CA PHE A 4 22.34 -17.50 18.69
C PHE A 4 21.07 -17.80 19.48
N PRO A 5 20.28 -16.77 19.88
CA PRO A 5 19.12 -16.42 19.06
C PRO A 5 18.68 -14.95 19.26
N LEU A 6 18.88 -14.08 18.26
CA LEU A 6 18.11 -12.82 18.19
C LEU A 6 17.50 -12.61 16.81
N LEU A 7 18.12 -13.15 15.75
CA LEU A 7 17.55 -13.09 14.39
C LEU A 7 16.24 -13.88 14.23
N PHE A 8 16.06 -14.98 14.98
CA PHE A 8 14.85 -15.82 14.86
C PHE A 8 13.58 -15.10 15.37
N PHE A 9 13.72 -14.15 16.29
CA PHE A 9 12.58 -13.38 16.84
C PHE A 9 12.16 -12.20 15.95
N LEU A 10 13.01 -11.74 15.02
CA LEU A 10 12.68 -10.68 14.07
C LEU A 10 11.94 -11.17 12.82
N ILE A 11 12.05 -12.47 12.48
CA ILE A 11 11.40 -13.04 11.29
C ILE A 11 9.93 -13.44 11.59
N VAL A 12 9.64 -13.88 12.81
CA VAL A 12 8.30 -14.36 13.20
C VAL A 12 7.18 -13.30 13.09
N PRO A 13 7.36 -12.03 13.49
CA PRO A 13 6.30 -11.03 13.31
C PRO A 13 6.05 -10.67 11.83
N PHE A 14 7.06 -10.76 10.95
CA PHE A 14 6.87 -10.54 9.50
C PHE A 14 6.04 -11.66 8.85
N LEU A 15 6.09 -12.88 9.41
CA LEU A 15 5.24 -13.99 8.97
C LEU A 15 3.77 -13.83 9.41
N LEU A 16 3.43 -12.92 10.32
CA LEU A 16 2.07 -12.76 10.83
C LEU A 16 1.30 -11.61 10.16
N SER A 17 2.00 -10.64 9.57
CA SER A 17 1.41 -9.48 8.89
C SER A 17 1.19 -9.66 7.38
N GLY A 18 1.37 -10.88 6.86
CA GLY A 18 1.19 -11.17 5.43
C GLY A 18 -0.25 -11.58 5.10
N GLN A 19 -0.70 -11.18 3.90
CA GLN A 19 -1.96 -11.59 3.27
C GLN A 19 -2.46 -12.95 3.76
N ASN A 20 -3.71 -13.03 4.20
CA ASN A 20 -4.28 -14.29 4.67
C ASN A 20 -4.71 -15.19 3.49
N ARG A 21 -3.87 -15.24 2.45
CA ARG A 21 -4.05 -15.98 1.21
C ARG A 21 -3.13 -17.19 1.21
N TRP A 22 -3.78 -18.34 1.14
CA TRP A 22 -3.14 -19.64 1.11
C TRP A 22 -3.42 -20.31 -0.23
N GLU A 23 -2.48 -21.12 -0.67
CA GLU A 23 -2.63 -21.91 -1.88
C GLU A 23 -2.21 -23.35 -1.61
N GLY A 24 -2.98 -24.29 -2.13
CA GLY A 24 -2.79 -25.72 -1.90
C GLY A 24 -2.96 -26.42 -3.21
N GLY A 25 -2.04 -27.33 -3.52
CA GLY A 25 -1.93 -27.84 -4.87
C GLY A 25 -1.24 -29.17 -5.00
N LEU A 26 -1.31 -29.69 -6.21
CA LEU A 26 -0.63 -30.89 -6.64
C LEU A 26 0.53 -30.50 -7.57
N LEU A 27 1.66 -31.18 -7.42
CA LEU A 27 2.77 -31.15 -8.37
C LEU A 27 2.83 -32.48 -9.09
N SER A 28 3.06 -32.46 -10.39
CA SER A 28 3.27 -33.67 -11.19
C SER A 28 4.28 -33.39 -12.29
N GLY A 29 5.21 -34.31 -12.52
CA GLY A 29 6.27 -34.10 -13.48
C GLY A 29 7.23 -35.27 -13.55
N ALA A 30 8.46 -34.96 -13.89
CA ALA A 30 9.54 -35.92 -13.99
C ALA A 30 10.74 -35.48 -13.15
N SER A 31 11.33 -36.43 -12.44
CA SER A 31 12.64 -36.30 -11.82
C SER A 31 13.72 -36.85 -12.73
N PHE A 32 14.90 -36.26 -12.62
CA PHE A 32 16.06 -36.65 -13.40
C PHE A 32 17.33 -36.60 -12.56
N TYR A 33 18.26 -37.49 -12.86
CA TYR A 33 19.54 -37.58 -12.17
C TYR A 33 20.64 -36.90 -13.00
N GLN A 34 21.59 -36.27 -12.31
CA GLN A 34 22.77 -35.68 -12.91
C GLN A 34 23.97 -35.94 -11.99
N GLY A 35 24.76 -36.94 -12.36
CA GLY A 35 25.94 -37.36 -11.59
C GLY A 35 26.90 -38.16 -12.45
N ASP A 36 27.30 -39.32 -11.96
CA ASP A 36 28.39 -40.12 -12.52
C ASP A 36 27.99 -41.06 -13.65
N LEU A 37 26.71 -41.42 -13.70
CA LEU A 37 26.14 -42.26 -14.75
C LEU A 37 25.50 -41.44 -15.88
N THR A 38 25.42 -40.11 -15.77
CA THR A 38 24.77 -39.26 -16.79
C THR A 38 25.75 -38.20 -17.35
N PRO A 39 26.23 -38.34 -18.60
CA PRO A 39 27.31 -37.51 -19.15
C PRO A 39 26.96 -36.03 -19.34
N SER A 40 25.72 -35.72 -19.72
CA SER A 40 25.29 -34.37 -20.09
C SER A 40 23.80 -34.13 -19.89
N ALA A 41 23.42 -32.88 -19.60
CA ALA A 41 22.03 -32.46 -19.37
C ALA A 41 21.08 -32.77 -20.55
N ALA A 42 21.58 -32.78 -21.79
CA ALA A 42 20.79 -33.11 -22.98
C ALA A 42 20.49 -34.62 -23.10
N SER A 43 21.29 -35.46 -22.46
CA SER A 43 21.22 -36.93 -22.53
C SER A 43 20.43 -37.56 -21.37
N THR A 44 20.13 -36.75 -20.36
CA THR A 44 19.33 -37.06 -19.17
C THR A 44 17.86 -37.39 -19.49
N ILE A 45 17.35 -36.99 -20.64
CA ILE A 45 15.96 -37.26 -21.09
C ILE A 45 15.61 -38.76 -21.18
N ARG A 46 16.59 -39.65 -21.31
CA ARG A 46 16.36 -41.11 -21.33
C ARG A 46 16.14 -41.71 -19.95
N GLU A 47 16.54 -40.98 -18.92
CA GLU A 47 16.60 -41.44 -17.53
C GLU A 47 15.58 -40.72 -16.64
N VAL A 48 14.70 -39.93 -17.26
CA VAL A 48 13.59 -39.27 -16.56
C VAL A 48 12.62 -40.31 -16.02
N ARG A 49 12.10 -40.04 -14.82
CA ARG A 49 11.13 -40.89 -14.14
C ARG A 49 10.04 -40.03 -13.53
N PRO A 50 8.81 -40.54 -13.40
CA PRO A 50 7.72 -39.74 -12.87
C PRO A 50 7.96 -39.35 -11.40
N ALA A 51 7.58 -38.12 -11.08
CA ALA A 51 7.57 -37.58 -9.72
C ALA A 51 6.31 -36.75 -9.51
N TYR A 52 5.78 -36.79 -8.29
CA TYR A 52 4.54 -36.11 -7.92
C TYR A 52 4.58 -35.68 -6.46
N GLY A 53 3.74 -34.72 -6.10
CA GLY A 53 3.79 -34.13 -4.77
C GLY A 53 2.59 -33.26 -4.44
N LEU A 54 2.62 -32.76 -3.21
CA LEU A 54 1.69 -31.77 -2.69
C LEU A 54 2.46 -30.49 -2.36
N LEU A 55 1.81 -29.34 -2.53
CA LEU A 55 2.30 -28.06 -2.00
C LEU A 55 1.25 -27.41 -1.12
N LEU A 56 1.76 -26.64 -0.16
CA LEU A 56 1.03 -25.62 0.58
C LEU A 56 1.88 -24.35 0.53
N ARG A 57 1.30 -23.26 0.04
CA ARG A 57 1.93 -21.96 -0.11
C ARG A 57 1.17 -20.93 0.71
N ARG A 58 1.91 -20.04 1.36
CA ARG A 58 1.37 -18.84 2.00
C ARG A 58 2.01 -17.61 1.37
N ASN A 59 1.18 -16.68 0.92
CA ASN A 59 1.66 -15.42 0.35
C ASN A 59 1.94 -14.44 1.50
N MET A 60 3.14 -13.86 1.54
CA MET A 60 3.56 -12.94 2.61
C MET A 60 3.53 -11.47 2.15
N GLY A 61 3.01 -11.22 0.95
CA GLY A 61 2.96 -9.94 0.26
C GLY A 61 2.90 -10.17 -1.26
N GLN A 62 3.13 -9.12 -2.04
CA GLN A 62 3.06 -9.22 -3.51
C GLN A 62 4.25 -9.97 -4.14
N GLN A 63 5.44 -9.92 -3.51
CA GLN A 63 6.68 -10.45 -4.09
C GLN A 63 7.16 -11.75 -3.46
N PHE A 64 6.81 -12.04 -2.20
CA PHE A 64 7.36 -13.18 -1.47
C PHE A 64 6.29 -14.16 -1.02
N SER A 65 6.59 -15.45 -1.12
CA SER A 65 5.73 -16.53 -0.63
C SER A 65 6.55 -17.62 0.02
N LEU A 66 5.98 -18.25 1.02
CA LEU A 66 6.57 -19.39 1.71
C LEU A 66 5.84 -20.66 1.27
N ARG A 67 6.55 -21.60 0.64
CA ARG A 67 6.00 -22.87 0.15
C ARG A 67 6.56 -24.04 0.96
N ALA A 68 5.70 -24.85 1.54
CA ALA A 68 6.02 -26.20 1.96
C ALA A 68 5.62 -27.19 0.86
N ASN A 69 6.46 -28.16 0.53
CA ASN A 69 6.10 -29.23 -0.38
C ASN A 69 6.52 -30.61 0.13
N VAL A 70 5.81 -31.63 -0.35
CA VAL A 70 6.23 -33.03 -0.26
C VAL A 70 6.32 -33.57 -1.68
N LEU A 71 7.51 -33.97 -2.10
CA LEU A 71 7.77 -34.53 -3.43
C LEU A 71 8.20 -35.99 -3.30
N ARG A 72 7.61 -36.87 -4.12
CA ARG A 72 7.95 -38.28 -4.19
C ARG A 72 8.24 -38.68 -5.63
N GLY A 73 9.30 -39.43 -5.84
CA GLY A 73 9.70 -39.84 -7.17
C GLY A 73 10.72 -40.96 -7.18
N THR A 74 11.25 -41.20 -8.38
CA THR A 74 12.30 -42.18 -8.62
C THR A 74 13.41 -41.52 -9.42
N LEU A 75 14.65 -41.85 -9.11
CA LEU A 75 15.83 -41.53 -9.92
C LEU A 75 16.33 -42.84 -10.51
N SER A 76 16.91 -42.76 -11.69
CA SER A 76 17.56 -43.89 -12.34
C SER A 76 18.71 -43.40 -13.19
N GLY A 77 19.68 -44.27 -13.39
CA GLY A 77 20.73 -44.11 -14.39
C GLY A 77 21.18 -45.49 -14.85
N ASP A 78 21.61 -45.60 -16.10
CA ASP A 78 22.10 -46.85 -16.68
C ASP A 78 23.19 -46.53 -17.72
N ASP A 79 24.42 -46.97 -17.43
CA ASP A 79 25.58 -46.80 -18.29
C ASP A 79 25.38 -47.42 -19.69
N ALA A 80 24.51 -48.43 -19.83
CA ALA A 80 24.19 -49.01 -21.14
C ALA A 80 23.53 -48.02 -22.11
N ASN A 81 23.00 -46.90 -21.59
CA ASN A 81 22.42 -45.84 -22.41
C ASN A 81 23.48 -44.92 -23.03
N TYR A 82 24.75 -45.02 -22.63
CA TYR A 82 25.81 -44.08 -22.99
C TYR A 82 27.07 -44.79 -23.50
N ASN A 83 27.49 -44.47 -24.73
CA ASN A 83 28.64 -45.11 -25.37
C ASN A 83 29.96 -44.93 -24.60
N ASP A 84 30.11 -43.81 -23.89
CA ASP A 84 31.34 -43.47 -23.17
C ASP A 84 31.52 -44.25 -21.85
N PHE A 85 30.42 -44.80 -21.30
CA PHE A 85 30.40 -45.46 -19.98
C PHE A 85 29.89 -46.90 -20.00
N ALA A 86 29.42 -47.41 -21.15
CA ALA A 86 28.96 -48.78 -21.33
C ALA A 86 29.95 -49.86 -20.84
N GLY A 87 31.24 -49.53 -20.76
CA GLY A 87 32.28 -50.40 -20.21
C GLY A 87 32.20 -50.66 -18.71
N ARG A 88 31.54 -49.84 -17.88
CA ARG A 88 31.40 -50.11 -16.43
C ARG A 88 30.19 -50.97 -16.10
N ALA A 89 29.16 -50.94 -16.97
CA ALA A 89 27.91 -51.68 -16.81
C ALA A 89 27.22 -51.45 -15.46
N LEU A 90 27.18 -50.19 -15.01
CA LEU A 90 26.50 -49.80 -13.78
C LEU A 90 25.09 -49.29 -14.09
N SER A 91 24.13 -49.65 -13.24
CA SER A 91 22.80 -49.04 -13.26
C SER A 91 22.27 -48.87 -11.85
N PHE A 92 21.27 -48.00 -11.66
CA PHE A 92 20.64 -47.85 -10.36
C PHE A 92 19.17 -47.42 -10.46
N SER A 93 18.45 -47.67 -9.37
CA SER A 93 17.15 -47.04 -9.14
C SER A 93 17.01 -46.59 -7.68
N THR A 94 16.85 -45.28 -7.49
CA THR A 94 16.68 -44.67 -6.16
C THR A 94 15.27 -44.13 -6.02
N ARG A 95 14.51 -44.63 -5.05
CA ARG A 95 13.26 -43.95 -4.66
C ARG A 95 13.58 -42.83 -3.68
N PHE A 96 12.96 -41.67 -3.87
CA PHE A 96 13.15 -40.55 -2.98
C PHE A 96 11.82 -39.97 -2.47
N THR A 97 11.88 -39.35 -1.30
CA THR A 97 10.83 -38.50 -0.75
C THR A 97 11.49 -37.27 -0.13
N GLU A 98 11.08 -36.09 -0.58
CA GLU A 98 11.57 -34.79 -0.12
C GLU A 98 10.44 -34.06 0.59
N LEU A 99 10.69 -33.60 1.81
CA LEU A 99 9.88 -32.59 2.49
C LEU A 99 10.69 -31.30 2.48
N SER A 100 10.19 -30.23 1.87
CA SER A 100 10.95 -28.97 1.80
C SER A 100 10.14 -27.74 2.17
N VAL A 101 10.85 -26.70 2.62
CA VAL A 101 10.35 -25.34 2.82
C VAL A 101 11.16 -24.43 1.92
N LEU A 102 10.47 -23.68 1.07
CA LEU A 102 11.01 -22.86 -0.01
C LEU A 102 10.52 -21.42 0.16
N LEU A 103 11.44 -20.48 0.00
CA LEU A 103 11.09 -19.10 -0.26
C LEU A 103 10.91 -18.93 -1.77
N GLU A 104 9.80 -18.33 -2.17
CA GLU A 104 9.49 -17.98 -3.54
C GLU A 104 9.56 -16.48 -3.70
N TRP A 105 10.30 -16.03 -4.70
CA TRP A 105 10.36 -14.65 -5.12
C TRP A 105 9.63 -14.51 -6.45
N ARG A 106 8.44 -13.92 -6.42
CA ARG A 106 7.61 -13.58 -7.57
C ARG A 106 8.05 -12.26 -8.17
N LEU A 107 8.24 -12.26 -9.48
CA LEU A 107 8.54 -11.07 -10.26
C LEU A 107 7.23 -10.37 -10.63
N ALA A 108 7.27 -9.04 -10.70
CA ALA A 108 6.11 -8.26 -11.10
C ALA A 108 5.61 -8.71 -12.50
N PRO A 109 4.32 -9.00 -12.68
CA PRO A 109 3.79 -9.34 -13.99
C PRO A 109 3.90 -8.13 -14.92
N ALA A 110 4.10 -8.40 -16.22
CA ALA A 110 3.96 -7.36 -17.23
C ALA A 110 2.54 -6.77 -17.19
N THR A 111 2.37 -5.49 -17.50
CA THR A 111 1.08 -4.79 -17.44
C THR A 111 -0.02 -5.58 -18.18
N GLY A 112 -1.06 -6.00 -17.46
CA GLY A 112 -2.18 -6.78 -18.01
C GLY A 112 -1.93 -8.29 -18.16
N SER A 113 -0.76 -8.80 -17.78
CA SER A 113 -0.43 -10.23 -17.83
C SER A 113 -0.92 -10.96 -16.58
N ARG A 114 -1.46 -12.17 -16.77
CA ARG A 114 -1.78 -13.14 -15.69
C ARG A 114 -0.66 -14.15 -15.43
N LEU A 115 0.47 -13.98 -16.14
CA LEU A 115 1.66 -14.82 -16.04
C LEU A 115 2.67 -14.19 -15.07
N GLU A 116 3.03 -14.94 -14.04
CA GLU A 116 3.91 -14.54 -12.95
C GLU A 116 5.14 -15.46 -12.94
N PRO A 117 6.30 -14.98 -13.43
CA PRO A 117 7.56 -15.68 -13.26
C PRO A 117 8.02 -15.62 -11.81
N TYR A 118 8.63 -16.70 -11.31
CA TYR A 118 9.19 -16.73 -9.97
C TYR A 118 10.45 -17.58 -9.88
N PHE A 119 11.31 -17.22 -8.93
CA PHE A 119 12.42 -18.06 -8.49
C PHE A 119 12.08 -18.67 -7.14
N PHE A 120 12.65 -19.84 -6.85
CA PHE A 120 12.52 -20.45 -5.53
C PHE A 120 13.85 -21.02 -5.06
N ALA A 121 14.06 -21.00 -3.76
CA ALA A 121 15.16 -21.68 -3.10
C ALA A 121 14.78 -22.00 -1.66
N GLY A 122 15.36 -23.06 -1.09
CA GLY A 122 15.13 -23.38 0.31
C GLY A 122 15.84 -24.63 0.80
N GLY A 123 15.32 -25.18 1.89
CA GLY A 123 15.88 -26.35 2.56
C GLY A 123 14.90 -27.51 2.55
N GLY A 124 15.42 -28.70 2.28
CA GLY A 124 14.67 -29.94 2.21
C GLY A 124 15.27 -31.03 3.08
N TRP A 125 14.41 -31.89 3.58
CA TRP A 125 14.76 -33.17 4.16
C TRP A 125 14.47 -34.26 3.13
N LEU A 126 15.52 -34.91 2.66
CA LEU A 126 15.51 -35.91 1.60
C LEU A 126 15.71 -37.29 2.19
N GLN A 127 14.77 -38.19 1.94
CA GLN A 127 14.88 -39.60 2.22
C GLN A 127 15.09 -40.37 0.92
N ILE A 128 16.17 -41.15 0.85
CA ILE A 128 16.57 -41.93 -0.32
C ILE A 128 16.65 -43.42 0.00
N ALA A 129 16.30 -44.24 -0.99
CA ALA A 129 16.44 -45.69 -0.95
C ALA A 129 17.10 -46.16 -2.26
N PRO A 130 18.43 -45.94 -2.41
CA PRO A 130 19.17 -46.34 -3.59
C PRO A 130 19.25 -47.87 -3.71
N ARG A 131 19.26 -48.33 -4.96
CA ARG A 131 19.41 -49.73 -5.35
C ARG A 131 20.36 -49.78 -6.54
N PRO A 132 21.68 -49.71 -6.29
CA PRO A 132 22.66 -49.88 -7.34
C PRO A 132 22.70 -51.34 -7.78
N GLU A 133 22.79 -51.55 -9.09
CA GLU A 133 23.01 -52.83 -9.74
C GLU A 133 24.38 -52.78 -10.42
N PHE A 134 25.28 -53.63 -9.94
CA PHE A 134 26.60 -53.80 -10.50
C PHE A 134 26.54 -54.95 -11.50
N LEU A 135 26.17 -54.67 -12.76
CA LEU A 135 26.13 -55.72 -13.78
C LEU A 135 27.58 -56.12 -14.07
N ASN A 136 27.92 -57.38 -13.80
CA ASN A 136 29.23 -57.89 -14.18
C ASN A 136 29.31 -57.98 -15.70
N GLN A 137 30.39 -57.46 -16.28
CA GLN A 137 30.79 -57.87 -17.62
C GLN A 137 30.96 -59.40 -17.64
N PRO A 138 30.44 -60.14 -18.64
CA PRO A 138 30.61 -61.58 -18.71
C PRO A 138 32.09 -61.98 -18.63
N GLY A 139 32.49 -62.58 -17.51
CA GLY A 139 33.84 -63.13 -17.29
C GLY A 139 34.92 -62.14 -16.84
N GLY A 140 34.59 -60.87 -16.55
CA GLY A 140 35.54 -59.88 -16.04
C GLY A 140 35.52 -59.73 -14.51
N PRO A 141 36.61 -59.26 -13.86
CA PRO A 141 36.54 -58.81 -12.48
C PRO A 141 35.60 -57.59 -12.37
N PRO A 142 34.93 -57.36 -11.22
CA PRO A 142 34.09 -56.19 -11.03
C PRO A 142 34.90 -54.90 -11.22
N PRO A 143 34.30 -53.81 -11.74
CA PRO A 143 34.95 -52.51 -11.84
C PRO A 143 35.57 -52.07 -10.50
N LYS A 144 36.67 -51.34 -10.57
CA LYS A 144 37.35 -50.78 -9.37
C LYS A 144 36.35 -49.92 -8.58
N GLY A 145 36.32 -50.03 -7.25
CA GLY A 145 35.42 -49.26 -6.39
C GLY A 145 34.10 -49.97 -6.06
N VAL A 146 33.68 -50.98 -6.85
CA VAL A 146 32.41 -51.67 -6.63
C VAL A 146 32.36 -52.42 -5.29
N LYS A 147 33.48 -52.99 -4.84
CA LYS A 147 33.53 -53.70 -3.54
C LYS A 147 33.33 -52.73 -2.39
N GLU A 148 33.92 -51.55 -2.49
CA GLU A 148 33.80 -50.47 -1.54
C GLU A 148 32.37 -49.92 -1.50
N ASP A 149 31.73 -49.72 -2.66
CA ASP A 149 30.35 -49.24 -2.76
C ASP A 149 29.33 -50.25 -2.23
N ILE A 150 29.53 -51.56 -2.45
CA ILE A 150 28.67 -52.62 -1.89
C ILE A 150 28.72 -52.64 -0.35
N GLN A 151 29.87 -52.31 0.24
CA GLN A 151 30.08 -52.31 1.69
C GLN A 151 29.80 -50.95 2.33
N ALA A 152 29.54 -49.92 1.54
CA ALA A 152 29.35 -48.56 2.03
C ALA A 152 28.08 -48.45 2.87
N ASP A 153 28.22 -47.90 4.08
CA ASP A 153 27.11 -47.49 4.92
C ASP A 153 26.90 -45.97 4.76
N TYR A 154 25.86 -45.60 4.02
CA TYR A 154 25.50 -44.20 3.78
C TYR A 154 24.14 -43.86 4.41
N ALA A 155 24.06 -42.65 4.97
CA ALA A 155 22.81 -42.17 5.54
C ALA A 155 21.73 -42.01 4.46
N ARG A 156 20.60 -42.67 4.67
CA ARG A 156 19.40 -42.58 3.81
C ARG A 156 18.62 -41.30 3.99
N SER A 157 18.89 -40.56 5.06
CA SER A 157 18.24 -39.32 5.42
C SER A 157 19.24 -38.18 5.30
N ARG A 158 18.95 -37.19 4.47
CA ARG A 158 19.87 -36.14 4.06
C ARG A 158 19.20 -34.79 4.05
N PHE A 159 19.99 -33.75 4.18
CA PHE A 159 19.56 -32.41 3.85
C PHE A 159 19.75 -32.17 2.35
N ALA A 160 18.79 -31.49 1.73
CA ALA A 160 18.85 -31.06 0.34
C ALA A 160 18.62 -29.56 0.24
N LEU A 161 19.19 -28.92 -0.77
CA LEU A 161 18.87 -27.55 -1.16
C LEU A 161 18.19 -27.55 -2.52
N PRO A 162 16.85 -27.49 -2.57
CA PRO A 162 16.12 -27.24 -3.80
C PRO A 162 16.21 -25.77 -4.20
N PHE A 163 16.43 -25.51 -5.48
CA PHE A 163 16.33 -24.19 -6.07
C PHE A 163 15.96 -24.28 -7.55
N GLY A 164 15.35 -23.23 -8.08
CA GLY A 164 14.89 -23.25 -9.45
C GLY A 164 14.07 -22.03 -9.82
N PHE A 165 13.32 -22.19 -10.90
CA PHE A 165 12.44 -21.17 -11.45
C PHE A 165 11.11 -21.80 -11.85
N GLY A 166 10.09 -20.98 -11.92
CA GLY A 166 8.80 -21.38 -12.42
C GLY A 166 8.05 -20.22 -13.05
N LEU A 167 6.97 -20.60 -13.73
CA LEU A 167 5.98 -19.70 -14.30
C LEU A 167 4.63 -20.11 -13.72
N GLU A 168 3.85 -19.15 -13.25
CA GLU A 168 2.50 -19.37 -12.78
C GLU A 168 1.51 -18.56 -13.62
N TYR A 169 0.43 -19.18 -14.05
CA TYR A 169 -0.65 -18.56 -14.80
C TYR A 169 -1.93 -18.59 -13.99
N SER A 170 -2.47 -17.42 -13.67
CA SER A 170 -3.73 -17.26 -12.94
C SER A 170 -4.92 -17.50 -13.89
N LEU A 171 -5.61 -18.63 -13.74
CA LEU A 171 -6.84 -18.94 -14.50
C LEU A 171 -7.99 -18.02 -14.06
N ASN A 172 -8.14 -17.88 -12.74
CA ASN A 172 -9.07 -16.98 -12.06
C ASN A 172 -8.52 -16.68 -10.65
N GLU A 173 -9.31 -15.99 -9.82
CA GLU A 173 -8.92 -15.62 -8.45
C GLU A 173 -8.61 -16.84 -7.55
N ARG A 174 -9.20 -18.01 -7.87
CA ARG A 174 -9.11 -19.24 -7.09
C ARG A 174 -8.19 -20.31 -7.67
N TRP A 175 -7.91 -20.30 -8.97
CA TRP A 175 -7.15 -21.39 -9.61
C TRP A 175 -5.94 -20.86 -10.36
N ALA A 176 -4.83 -21.57 -10.22
CA ALA A 176 -3.57 -21.30 -10.91
C ALA A 176 -2.99 -22.58 -11.51
N LEU A 177 -2.32 -22.42 -12.65
CA LEU A 177 -1.49 -23.44 -13.26
C LEU A 177 -0.03 -23.00 -13.23
N GLY A 178 0.86 -23.87 -12.79
CA GLY A 178 2.29 -23.61 -12.77
C GLY A 178 3.07 -24.55 -13.67
N ALA A 179 4.22 -24.10 -14.15
CA ALA A 179 5.28 -24.95 -14.67
C ALA A 179 6.57 -24.60 -13.93
N GLU A 180 7.31 -25.59 -13.43
CA GLU A 180 8.52 -25.36 -12.65
C GLU A 180 9.65 -26.32 -13.03
N GLY A 181 10.87 -25.81 -13.04
CA GLY A 181 12.10 -26.56 -13.18
C GLY A 181 13.02 -26.24 -12.00
N GLY A 182 13.51 -27.26 -11.32
CA GLY A 182 14.38 -27.07 -10.17
C GLY A 182 15.44 -28.15 -10.04
N LEU A 183 16.60 -27.74 -9.54
CA LEU A 183 17.72 -28.60 -9.19
C LEU A 183 17.81 -28.74 -7.66
N ARG A 184 18.35 -29.87 -7.22
CA ARG A 184 18.56 -30.20 -5.82
C ARG A 184 19.95 -30.76 -5.67
N THR A 185 20.71 -30.15 -4.76
CA THR A 185 21.93 -30.77 -4.25
C THR A 185 21.63 -31.47 -2.93
N ALA A 186 22.08 -32.72 -2.79
CA ALA A 186 21.94 -33.53 -1.58
C ALA A 186 23.27 -33.68 -0.82
N PHE A 187 24.32 -32.97 -1.27
CA PHE A 187 25.67 -32.98 -0.71
C PHE A 187 26.28 -34.37 -0.51
N THR A 188 25.85 -35.34 -1.31
CA THR A 188 26.24 -36.74 -1.20
C THR A 188 26.59 -37.29 -2.56
N ASP A 189 27.45 -38.28 -2.53
CA ASP A 189 27.95 -39.03 -3.69
C ASP A 189 27.32 -40.44 -3.77
N TYR A 190 26.26 -40.64 -3.01
CA TYR A 190 25.59 -41.95 -2.86
C TYR A 190 24.09 -41.75 -3.12
N LEU A 191 23.75 -40.84 -4.03
CA LEU A 191 22.34 -40.60 -4.38
C LEU A 191 21.81 -41.78 -5.22
N ASP A 192 22.67 -42.34 -6.05
CA ASP A 192 22.54 -43.59 -6.80
C ASP A 192 23.04 -44.82 -6.01
N GLY A 193 23.84 -44.60 -4.98
CA GLY A 193 24.49 -45.64 -4.18
C GLY A 193 25.87 -46.05 -4.72
N ILE A 194 26.47 -45.25 -5.60
CA ILE A 194 27.74 -45.52 -6.27
C ILE A 194 28.63 -44.29 -6.10
N SER A 195 29.77 -44.44 -5.41
CA SER A 195 30.74 -43.36 -5.23
C SER A 195 32.10 -43.74 -5.80
N GLN A 196 32.66 -44.85 -5.31
CA GLN A 196 34.02 -45.26 -5.64
C GLN A 196 34.14 -45.80 -7.08
N ALA A 197 33.10 -46.50 -7.57
CA ALA A 197 33.05 -46.99 -8.95
C ALA A 197 32.60 -45.90 -9.96
N GLY A 198 32.06 -44.80 -9.45
CA GLY A 198 31.71 -43.60 -10.21
C GLY A 198 32.88 -42.60 -10.19
N ASN A 199 32.66 -41.48 -9.53
CA ASN A 199 33.64 -40.43 -9.31
C ASN A 199 33.49 -39.82 -7.89
N PRO A 200 34.32 -40.26 -6.93
CA PRO A 200 34.18 -39.84 -5.53
C PRO A 200 34.42 -38.35 -5.25
N GLU A 201 34.95 -37.61 -6.23
CA GLU A 201 35.20 -36.16 -6.12
C GLU A 201 33.98 -35.32 -6.53
N LYS A 202 32.96 -35.92 -7.16
CA LYS A 202 31.86 -35.19 -7.82
C LYS A 202 30.49 -35.59 -7.27
N LYS A 203 30.05 -34.85 -6.26
CA LYS A 203 28.73 -35.00 -5.64
C LYS A 203 27.58 -34.96 -6.66
N ASP A 204 26.59 -35.81 -6.40
CA ASP A 204 25.41 -35.98 -7.22
C ASP A 204 24.34 -34.91 -7.03
N TRP A 205 23.65 -34.64 -8.13
CA TRP A 205 22.51 -33.74 -8.18
C TRP A 205 21.32 -34.46 -8.80
N PHE A 206 20.13 -33.98 -8.48
CA PHE A 206 18.94 -34.39 -9.21
C PHE A 206 18.04 -33.19 -9.41
N GLY A 207 17.15 -33.28 -10.39
CA GLY A 207 16.20 -32.23 -10.69
C GLY A 207 14.78 -32.74 -10.80
N PHE A 208 13.88 -31.78 -10.89
CA PHE A 208 12.47 -31.96 -11.16
C PHE A 208 12.05 -30.96 -12.22
N LEU A 209 11.30 -31.42 -13.20
CA LEU A 209 10.58 -30.60 -14.15
C LEU A 209 9.12 -31.02 -14.11
N GLY A 210 8.21 -30.09 -13.87
CA GLY A 210 6.81 -30.45 -13.72
C GLY A 210 5.84 -29.30 -13.87
N VAL A 211 4.58 -29.67 -13.74
CA VAL A 211 3.44 -28.77 -13.72
C VAL A 211 2.77 -28.84 -12.36
N THR A 212 2.09 -27.74 -12.05
CA THR A 212 1.42 -27.54 -10.77
C THR A 212 0.00 -27.08 -11.04
N ILE A 213 -0.95 -27.57 -10.25
CA ILE A 213 -2.29 -26.97 -10.14
C ILE A 213 -2.51 -26.57 -8.70
N ALA A 214 -2.85 -25.30 -8.46
CA ALA A 214 -3.04 -24.75 -7.13
C ALA A 214 -4.41 -24.09 -7.00
N TYR A 215 -5.07 -24.37 -5.87
CA TYR A 215 -6.28 -23.70 -5.43
C TYR A 215 -5.92 -22.65 -4.38
N ARG A 216 -6.41 -21.42 -4.57
CA ARG A 216 -6.22 -20.27 -3.69
C ARG A 216 -7.47 -20.08 -2.82
N TRP A 217 -7.26 -19.91 -1.52
CA TRP A 217 -8.29 -19.53 -0.56
C TRP A 217 -7.80 -18.42 0.36
N GLY A 218 -8.75 -17.75 1.02
CA GLY A 218 -8.51 -16.51 1.75
C GLY A 218 -9.10 -15.29 1.04
N THR A 219 -9.05 -14.15 1.69
CA THR A 219 -9.49 -12.86 1.15
C THR A 219 -8.27 -12.07 0.67
N PRO A 220 -8.25 -11.57 -0.58
CA PRO A 220 -7.25 -10.61 -1.04
C PRO A 220 -7.25 -9.36 -0.15
N ASP A 221 -6.06 -8.83 0.10
CA ASP A 221 -5.75 -7.64 0.92
C ASP A 221 -4.41 -7.11 0.39
N GLN A 222 -4.46 -6.14 -0.51
CA GLN A 222 -3.35 -5.76 -1.38
C GLN A 222 -2.31 -4.89 -0.66
N ASP A 223 -2.74 -4.01 0.22
CA ASP A 223 -1.88 -3.12 1.00
C ASP A 223 -1.59 -3.63 2.43
N GLY A 224 -2.31 -4.66 2.89
CA GLY A 224 -2.04 -5.35 4.14
C GLY A 224 -2.52 -4.59 5.37
N ASP A 225 -3.49 -3.69 5.23
CA ASP A 225 -4.05 -2.93 6.35
C ASP A 225 -5.04 -3.75 7.22
N GLY A 226 -5.35 -4.98 6.79
CA GLY A 226 -6.23 -5.91 7.47
C GLY A 226 -7.68 -5.87 6.99
N ILE A 227 -7.98 -5.05 5.99
CA ILE A 227 -9.27 -4.94 5.31
C ILE A 227 -9.13 -5.64 3.96
N ALA A 228 -10.12 -6.48 3.63
CA ALA A 228 -10.05 -7.20 2.37
C ALA A 228 -10.35 -6.25 1.21
N ASP A 229 -9.65 -6.38 0.06
CA ASP A 229 -9.82 -5.54 -1.13
C ASP A 229 -11.30 -5.32 -1.53
N ALA A 230 -12.15 -6.32 -1.34
CA ALA A 230 -13.58 -6.25 -1.66
C ALA A 230 -14.41 -5.37 -0.70
N ARG A 231 -13.84 -4.97 0.43
CA ARG A 231 -14.42 -4.12 1.49
C ARG A 231 -13.57 -2.89 1.77
N ASP A 232 -12.51 -2.70 0.99
CA ASP A 232 -11.56 -1.61 1.09
C ASP A 232 -11.87 -0.56 0.04
N ASN A 233 -12.02 0.69 0.47
CA ASN A 233 -12.25 1.83 -0.41
C ASN A 233 -10.95 2.29 -1.10
N CYS A 234 -9.79 1.98 -0.51
CA CYS A 234 -8.47 2.33 -0.98
C CYS A 234 -7.54 1.11 -1.05
N PRO A 235 -7.83 0.05 -1.85
CA PRO A 235 -7.12 -1.25 -1.78
C PRO A 235 -5.60 -1.24 -2.02
N ALA A 236 -5.03 -0.10 -2.42
CA ALA A 236 -3.61 0.06 -2.72
C ALA A 236 -2.87 0.90 -1.67
N LEU A 237 -3.59 1.51 -0.73
CA LEU A 237 -3.09 2.49 0.22
C LEU A 237 -3.59 2.11 1.60
N ALA A 238 -2.70 1.57 2.42
CA ALA A 238 -3.05 1.10 3.75
C ALA A 238 -3.71 2.21 4.58
N GLY A 239 -4.88 1.92 5.13
CA GLY A 239 -5.65 2.86 5.91
C GLY A 239 -6.16 2.29 7.22
N THR A 240 -7.22 2.90 7.75
CA THR A 240 -7.83 2.45 9.00
C THR A 240 -9.24 1.91 8.79
N ALA A 241 -9.69 1.06 9.71
CA ALA A 241 -11.04 0.51 9.68
C ALA A 241 -12.14 1.57 9.81
N ILE A 242 -11.86 2.72 10.41
CA ILE A 242 -12.82 3.84 10.54
C ILE A 242 -13.12 4.41 9.15
N HIS A 243 -12.10 4.53 8.31
CA HIS A 243 -12.18 5.06 6.94
C HIS A 243 -12.27 3.96 5.87
N LYS A 244 -12.70 2.75 6.25
CA LYS A 244 -12.85 1.60 5.32
C LYS A 244 -11.60 1.33 4.47
N GLY A 245 -10.42 1.45 5.08
CA GLY A 245 -9.14 1.16 4.45
C GLY A 245 -8.47 2.33 3.75
N CYS A 246 -9.05 3.53 3.85
CA CYS A 246 -8.37 4.74 3.40
C CYS A 246 -7.51 5.38 4.50
N PRO A 247 -6.37 6.00 4.15
CA PRO A 247 -5.56 6.79 5.06
C PRO A 247 -6.26 8.10 5.46
N ASP A 248 -5.91 8.58 6.65
CA ASP A 248 -6.22 9.89 7.22
C ASP A 248 -4.88 10.41 7.76
N THR A 249 -4.23 11.28 6.98
CA THR A 249 -2.83 11.64 7.15
C THR A 249 -2.60 12.63 8.29
N ASP A 250 -3.52 13.56 8.52
CA ASP A 250 -3.44 14.55 9.60
C ASP A 250 -4.30 14.20 10.84
N ALA A 251 -5.04 13.10 10.76
CA ALA A 251 -5.82 12.50 11.84
C ALA A 251 -6.95 13.39 12.35
N ASP A 252 -7.56 14.18 11.48
CA ASP A 252 -8.68 15.04 11.81
C ASP A 252 -10.05 14.35 11.75
N GLY A 253 -10.06 13.10 11.28
CA GLY A 253 -11.24 12.25 11.17
C GLY A 253 -11.89 12.28 9.78
N ILE A 254 -11.27 12.89 8.79
CA ILE A 254 -11.67 12.82 7.38
C ILE A 254 -10.57 12.07 6.61
N ALA A 255 -10.97 11.13 5.76
CA ALA A 255 -10.00 10.37 4.97
C ALA A 255 -9.38 11.28 3.89
N ASP A 256 -8.12 11.08 3.53
CA ASP A 256 -7.37 11.91 2.55
C ASP A 256 -8.11 12.12 1.21
N GLN A 257 -8.95 11.16 0.81
CA GLN A 257 -9.74 11.22 -0.43
C GLN A 257 -11.00 12.10 -0.34
N GLU A 258 -11.46 12.37 0.88
CA GLU A 258 -12.64 13.18 1.22
C GLU A 258 -12.25 14.53 1.84
N ASP A 259 -10.95 14.71 2.11
CA ASP A 259 -10.32 15.87 2.72
C ASP A 259 -9.84 16.88 1.66
N ASP A 260 -10.28 18.14 1.78
CA ASP A 260 -9.85 19.22 0.88
C ASP A 260 -8.42 19.72 1.22
N CYS A 261 -7.93 19.46 2.44
CA CYS A 261 -6.60 19.79 2.96
C CYS A 261 -5.90 18.59 3.69
N PRO A 262 -5.53 17.49 2.99
CA PRO A 262 -5.11 16.21 3.62
C PRO A 262 -3.86 16.21 4.52
N LEU A 263 -3.23 17.37 4.74
CA LEU A 263 -2.02 17.52 5.54
C LEU A 263 -2.21 18.50 6.71
N LEU A 264 -3.39 19.11 6.83
CA LEU A 264 -3.69 20.20 7.76
C LEU A 264 -5.06 20.00 8.37
N ALA A 265 -5.10 19.38 9.54
CA ALA A 265 -6.33 19.10 10.26
C ALA A 265 -7.26 20.31 10.39
N GLY A 266 -8.55 20.13 10.10
CA GLY A 266 -9.52 21.19 10.35
C GLY A 266 -11.01 20.86 10.16
N PRO A 267 -11.88 21.72 10.73
CA PRO A 267 -13.30 21.41 10.84
C PRO A 267 -14.08 21.59 9.52
N LEU A 268 -13.54 22.32 8.54
CA LEU A 268 -14.22 22.65 7.29
C LEU A 268 -13.79 21.70 6.17
N ARG A 269 -14.40 20.51 6.13
CA ARG A 269 -14.07 19.44 5.16
C ARG A 269 -12.57 19.10 5.13
N GLY A 270 -11.96 19.12 6.31
CA GLY A 270 -10.56 18.79 6.51
C GLY A 270 -9.63 20.00 6.52
N CYS A 271 -10.15 21.21 6.27
CA CYS A 271 -9.34 22.42 6.27
C CYS A 271 -9.52 23.26 7.55
N PRO A 272 -8.45 23.91 8.03
CA PRO A 272 -8.51 24.83 9.16
C PRO A 272 -9.28 26.11 8.80
N ASP A 273 -9.88 26.70 9.83
CA ASP A 273 -10.60 27.98 9.83
C ASP A 273 -10.11 28.74 11.07
N SER A 274 -9.10 29.59 10.86
CA SER A 274 -8.30 30.21 11.93
C SER A 274 -9.06 31.31 12.65
N ASP A 275 -9.97 32.02 11.96
CA ASP A 275 -10.75 33.11 12.52
C ASP A 275 -12.22 32.77 12.82
N GLY A 276 -12.71 31.64 12.33
CA GLY A 276 -14.01 31.07 12.64
C GLY A 276 -15.17 31.71 11.88
N ASP A 277 -14.93 32.36 10.74
CA ASP A 277 -15.97 33.01 9.95
C ASP A 277 -16.76 32.03 9.03
N GLY A 278 -16.31 30.78 8.96
CA GLY A 278 -16.91 29.71 8.15
C GLY A 278 -16.30 29.55 6.76
N ILE A 279 -15.18 30.21 6.46
CA ILE A 279 -14.39 30.09 5.24
C ILE A 279 -13.03 29.49 5.61
N ALA A 280 -12.63 28.43 4.92
CA ALA A 280 -11.36 27.78 5.24
C ALA A 280 -10.15 28.65 4.85
N ASP A 281 -9.07 28.61 5.63
CA ASP A 281 -7.88 29.46 5.48
C ASP A 281 -7.30 29.48 4.05
N HIS A 282 -7.37 28.35 3.34
CA HIS A 282 -6.83 28.22 1.99
C HIS A 282 -7.66 28.94 0.90
N ILE A 283 -8.90 29.30 1.21
CA ILE A 283 -9.81 30.07 0.33
C ILE A 283 -10.22 31.42 0.95
N ASP A 284 -9.74 31.71 2.15
CA ASP A 284 -9.92 33.00 2.82
C ASP A 284 -8.87 34.02 2.35
N GLN A 285 -9.30 35.24 2.01
CA GLN A 285 -8.38 36.33 1.65
C GLN A 285 -7.76 37.01 2.88
N CYS A 286 -8.39 36.88 4.03
CA CYS A 286 -7.99 37.41 5.32
C CYS A 286 -8.08 36.35 6.44
N PRO A 287 -7.32 35.24 6.39
CA PRO A 287 -7.51 34.05 7.27
C PRO A 287 -7.42 34.28 8.79
N ASP A 288 -6.87 35.43 9.21
CA ASP A 288 -6.68 35.78 10.62
C ASP A 288 -7.73 36.80 11.11
N THR A 289 -8.73 37.18 10.31
CA THR A 289 -9.68 38.26 10.65
C THR A 289 -11.06 38.02 10.05
N PRO A 290 -12.10 37.79 10.88
CA PRO A 290 -13.39 37.32 10.40
C PRO A 290 -14.05 38.28 9.40
N GLY A 291 -14.61 37.73 8.33
CA GLY A 291 -15.38 38.47 7.34
C GLY A 291 -16.57 37.70 6.77
N PRO A 292 -17.37 38.35 5.91
CA PRO A 292 -18.49 37.69 5.28
C PRO A 292 -18.09 36.96 3.98
N ALA A 293 -18.75 35.84 3.68
CA ALA A 293 -18.51 35.03 2.47
C ALA A 293 -18.57 35.81 1.15
N PHE A 294 -19.41 36.85 1.03
CA PHE A 294 -19.48 37.67 -0.19
C PHE A 294 -18.20 38.50 -0.44
N ARG A 295 -17.34 38.65 0.57
CA ARG A 295 -16.02 39.31 0.48
C ARG A 295 -14.86 38.34 0.65
N ALA A 296 -15.11 37.03 0.51
CA ALA A 296 -14.08 35.99 0.65
C ALA A 296 -13.29 36.11 1.98
N GLY A 297 -14.01 36.32 3.08
CA GLY A 297 -13.47 36.30 4.44
C GLY A 297 -12.83 37.59 4.94
N CYS A 298 -12.75 38.63 4.11
CA CYS A 298 -12.21 39.91 4.58
C CYS A 298 -13.26 40.81 5.26
N PRO A 299 -12.90 41.49 6.36
CA PRO A 299 -13.79 42.40 7.07
C PRO A 299 -14.26 43.56 6.18
N SER A 300 -15.39 44.14 6.58
CA SER A 300 -15.86 45.41 6.02
C SER A 300 -15.20 46.54 6.79
N ASP A 301 -14.49 47.45 6.12
CA ASP A 301 -14.13 48.72 6.72
C ASP A 301 -15.44 49.45 7.07
N ASP A 302 -15.66 49.73 8.35
CA ASP A 302 -16.78 50.49 8.93
C ASP A 302 -16.15 51.42 9.98
N SER A 303 -15.68 52.57 9.51
CA SER A 303 -14.79 53.48 10.22
C SER A 303 -15.49 54.23 11.36
N ASP A 304 -16.81 54.35 11.35
CA ASP A 304 -17.59 54.97 12.42
C ASP A 304 -18.50 54.01 13.22
N GLY A 305 -18.67 52.77 12.75
CA GLY A 305 -19.36 51.71 13.47
C GLY A 305 -20.88 51.84 13.46
N ASP A 306 -21.45 52.50 12.44
CA ASP A 306 -22.90 52.67 12.31
C ASP A 306 -23.63 51.47 11.67
N GLY A 307 -22.86 50.47 11.22
CA GLY A 307 -23.35 49.25 10.60
C GLY A 307 -23.46 49.31 9.07
N ILE A 308 -22.95 50.36 8.42
CA ILE A 308 -22.85 50.52 6.97
C ILE A 308 -21.36 50.55 6.58
N PRO A 309 -20.89 49.66 5.68
CA PRO A 309 -19.48 49.69 5.26
C PRO A 309 -19.07 51.04 4.62
N ASP A 310 -17.83 51.48 4.82
CA ASP A 310 -17.27 52.75 4.30
C ASP A 310 -17.49 52.98 2.80
N LYS A 311 -17.61 51.91 2.01
CA LYS A 311 -17.88 51.96 0.56
C LYS A 311 -19.34 52.25 0.21
N GLU A 312 -20.24 51.97 1.12
CA GLU A 312 -21.70 52.09 1.02
C GLU A 312 -22.23 53.24 1.90
N ASP A 313 -21.40 53.72 2.81
CA ASP A 313 -21.63 54.89 3.66
C ASP A 313 -21.27 56.20 2.94
N ARG A 314 -22.19 57.17 2.97
CA ARG A 314 -21.96 58.52 2.43
C ARG A 314 -21.17 59.42 3.37
N CYS A 315 -21.13 59.09 4.65
CA CYS A 315 -20.43 59.80 5.69
C CYS A 315 -19.53 58.86 6.53
N PRO A 316 -18.51 58.17 5.95
CA PRO A 316 -17.76 57.06 6.57
C PRO A 316 -17.03 57.32 7.91
N HIS A 317 -17.11 58.52 8.46
CA HIS A 317 -16.41 58.91 9.69
C HIS A 317 -17.37 59.58 10.69
N GLN A 318 -18.69 59.45 10.50
CA GLN A 318 -19.73 60.07 11.31
C GLN A 318 -20.97 59.17 11.39
N VAL A 319 -21.19 58.58 12.56
CA VAL A 319 -22.33 57.68 12.83
C VAL A 319 -23.65 58.26 12.33
N GLY A 320 -24.34 57.52 11.45
CA GLY A 320 -25.68 57.87 10.98
C GLY A 320 -26.64 56.68 10.90
N PRO A 321 -27.95 56.93 10.76
CA PRO A 321 -28.91 55.85 10.56
C PRO A 321 -28.88 55.31 9.11
N PRO A 322 -29.21 54.03 8.87
CA PRO A 322 -29.36 53.46 7.53
C PRO A 322 -30.31 54.24 6.61
N ALA A 323 -31.33 54.89 7.18
CA ALA A 323 -32.27 55.72 6.44
C ALA A 323 -31.62 56.92 5.72
N ARG A 324 -30.42 57.35 6.14
CA ARG A 324 -29.64 58.45 5.57
C ARG A 324 -28.35 57.99 4.90
N GLN A 325 -28.19 56.68 4.65
CA GLN A 325 -26.95 56.11 4.11
C GLN A 325 -25.72 56.51 4.94
N GLY A 326 -25.87 56.45 6.27
CA GLY A 326 -24.79 56.65 7.25
C GLY A 326 -24.47 58.09 7.62
N CYS A 327 -25.21 59.08 7.12
CA CYS A 327 -25.00 60.47 7.54
C CYS A 327 -25.77 60.86 8.82
N PRO A 328 -25.15 61.64 9.74
CA PRO A 328 -25.77 62.02 11.01
C PRO A 328 -27.01 62.90 10.82
N LEU A 329 -27.90 62.86 11.81
CA LEU A 329 -29.00 63.80 11.94
C LEU A 329 -28.43 65.14 12.41
N LEU A 330 -28.59 66.20 11.61
CA LEU A 330 -28.19 67.55 11.98
C LEU A 330 -29.31 68.22 12.77
N ASP A 331 -28.96 68.82 13.90
CA ASP A 331 -29.80 69.66 14.76
C ASP A 331 -28.89 70.80 15.25
N SER A 332 -28.81 71.86 14.44
CA SER A 332 -27.82 72.91 14.52
C SER A 332 -28.05 73.86 15.71
N ASP A 333 -29.28 73.94 16.22
CA ASP A 333 -29.64 74.78 17.37
C ASP A 333 -30.06 74.00 18.63
N GLN A 334 -30.12 72.67 18.54
CA GLN A 334 -30.33 71.73 19.64
C GLN A 334 -31.70 71.88 20.30
N ASP A 335 -32.73 72.26 19.54
CA ASP A 335 -34.10 72.36 20.02
C ASP A 335 -34.87 71.02 20.01
N GLY A 336 -34.25 69.97 19.45
CA GLY A 336 -34.79 68.62 19.34
C GLY A 336 -35.55 68.36 18.04
N ILE A 337 -35.46 69.26 17.05
CA ILE A 337 -36.02 69.10 15.71
C ILE A 337 -34.85 69.09 14.70
N GLU A 338 -34.83 68.09 13.82
CA GLU A 338 -33.79 67.99 12.78
C GLU A 338 -33.81 69.21 11.85
N ASP A 339 -32.64 69.70 11.40
CA ASP A 339 -32.48 70.88 10.54
C ASP A 339 -33.35 70.84 9.26
N ASP A 340 -33.64 69.65 8.73
CA ASP A 340 -34.47 69.48 7.54
C ASP A 340 -35.99 69.43 7.83
N ARG A 341 -36.34 69.40 9.12
CA ARG A 341 -37.70 69.47 9.66
C ARG A 341 -37.93 70.75 10.49
N ASP A 342 -36.89 71.56 10.66
CA ASP A 342 -36.90 72.85 11.33
C ASP A 342 -37.07 74.00 10.31
N GLN A 343 -38.01 74.90 10.56
CA GLN A 343 -38.21 76.11 9.76
C GLN A 343 -37.22 77.23 10.10
N CYS A 344 -36.60 77.15 11.27
CA CYS A 344 -35.60 78.08 11.79
C CYS A 344 -34.33 77.35 12.28
N PRO A 345 -33.58 76.61 11.42
CA PRO A 345 -32.52 75.66 11.82
C PRO A 345 -31.32 76.21 12.62
N LEU A 346 -31.28 77.50 12.93
CA LEU A 346 -30.17 78.14 13.65
C LEU A 346 -30.64 78.88 14.91
N VAL A 347 -31.93 78.79 15.26
CA VAL A 347 -32.56 79.56 16.34
C VAL A 347 -33.53 78.66 17.11
N PRO A 348 -33.18 78.25 18.34
CA PRO A 348 -33.97 77.24 19.04
C PRO A 348 -35.43 77.64 19.18
N GLY A 349 -36.32 76.74 18.78
CA GLY A 349 -37.77 76.93 18.86
C GLY A 349 -38.47 75.82 19.61
N SER A 350 -39.78 75.74 19.39
CA SER A 350 -40.60 74.67 19.94
C SER A 350 -41.15 73.81 18.82
N SER A 351 -41.40 72.53 19.10
CA SER A 351 -42.12 71.65 18.18
C SER A 351 -43.52 72.15 17.83
N ALA A 352 -44.11 73.01 18.67
CA ALA A 352 -45.41 73.64 18.42
C ALA A 352 -45.34 74.72 17.32
N ASN A 353 -44.16 75.31 17.10
CA ASN A 353 -43.93 76.34 16.10
C ASN A 353 -42.87 75.93 15.07
N ALA A 354 -42.83 74.62 14.74
CA ALA A 354 -41.95 74.04 13.72
C ALA A 354 -40.47 74.45 13.85
N GLY A 355 -39.96 74.52 15.08
CA GLY A 355 -38.57 74.87 15.40
C GLY A 355 -38.26 76.36 15.37
N CYS A 356 -39.26 77.22 15.16
CA CYS A 356 -39.10 78.66 15.30
C CYS A 356 -39.43 79.15 16.72
N PRO A 357 -38.76 80.21 17.21
CA PRO A 357 -39.08 80.82 18.50
C PRO A 357 -40.50 81.39 18.50
N GLU A 358 -41.23 81.21 19.60
CA GLU A 358 -42.52 81.86 19.76
C GLU A 358 -42.33 83.37 19.87
N VAL A 359 -42.98 84.11 18.99
CA VAL A 359 -43.02 85.57 19.08
C VAL A 359 -43.85 85.92 20.31
N VAL A 360 -43.20 86.09 21.46
CA VAL A 360 -43.82 86.61 22.67
C VAL A 360 -44.24 88.04 22.37
N GLY A 361 -45.49 88.20 21.96
CA GLY A 361 -46.06 89.49 21.63
C GLY A 361 -45.99 90.41 22.84
N ASN A 362 -45.09 91.39 22.79
CA ASN A 362 -45.40 92.68 23.37
C ASN A 362 -45.75 93.63 22.22
N THR A 363 -47.05 93.87 22.08
CA THR A 363 -47.62 94.92 21.26
C THR A 363 -46.98 96.27 21.59
N GLU A 364 -46.64 97.03 20.55
CA GLU A 364 -46.47 98.50 20.61
C GLU A 364 -45.27 99.03 21.42
N ALA A 365 -44.03 98.87 20.95
CA ALA A 365 -42.94 99.87 21.10
C ALA A 365 -41.59 99.39 20.51
N SER A 366 -41.44 99.41 19.19
CA SER A 366 -40.08 99.40 18.57
C SER A 366 -40.02 99.71 17.09
N TYR A 367 -41.14 99.84 16.37
CA TYR A 367 -41.16 100.40 15.01
C TYR A 367 -41.23 101.93 15.00
N ARG A 368 -40.33 102.59 15.75
CA ARG A 368 -40.16 104.04 15.65
C ARG A 368 -38.78 104.49 16.08
N LEU A 369 -37.75 103.96 15.42
CA LEU A 369 -36.42 104.56 15.29
C LEU A 369 -35.72 103.72 14.21
N LEU A 370 -35.84 104.09 12.93
CA LEU A 370 -34.84 103.77 11.89
C LEU A 370 -35.19 104.33 10.49
N PHE A 371 -36.25 105.13 10.33
CA PHE A 371 -36.46 105.91 9.10
C PHE A 371 -36.93 107.32 9.42
N GLU A 372 -36.00 108.20 9.80
CA GLU A 372 -36.15 109.63 9.47
C GLU A 372 -35.75 109.80 8.00
N PRO A 373 -36.60 110.38 7.14
CA PRO A 373 -36.20 110.80 5.82
C PRO A 373 -35.42 112.12 5.91
N TYR A 374 -34.18 112.09 5.44
CA TYR A 374 -33.41 113.28 5.08
C TYR A 374 -33.99 113.84 3.77
N ASP A 375 -34.51 115.07 3.77
CA ASP A 375 -34.36 116.01 2.66
C ASP A 375 -34.85 117.42 3.06
N THR A 376 -33.90 118.33 3.28
CA THR A 376 -33.64 119.60 2.55
C THR A 376 -32.52 120.38 3.23
#